data_AF-L8B9D2-F1
#
_entry.id   AF-L8B9D2-F1
#
_cell.length_a   1.000
_cell.length_b   1.000
_cell.length_c   1.000
_cell.angle_alpha   90.00
_cell.angle_beta   90.00
_cell.angle_gamma   90.00
#
_symmetry.space_group_name_H-M   'P 1'
#
loop_
_entity.id
_entity.type
_entity.pdbx_description
1 polymer ?
#
loop_
_entity_poly.entity_id
_entity_poly.type
_entity_poly.pdbx_seq_one_letter_code
_entity_poly.pdbx_strand_id
1 'polypeptide(L)'
;MFYKEIEGKFIKIIPDNIEQFLTPISLAIWFMDDGSKLGKGAKIATNCFKKTELLNLCKILKNKFNITVTIHSGGINKGYTLYISTSSMPTFSKLIKKYMLPSLYYKLGNFGLK
;
A
#
# COMPACT_ATOMS: atom_id res chain seq x y z
N MET A 1 3.75 -5.09 12.00
CA MET A 1 4.74 -5.28 10.90
C MET A 1 5.56 -6.52 11.20
N PHE A 2 6.06 -7.20 10.17
CA PHE A 2 6.84 -8.44 10.32
C PHE A 2 8.33 -8.13 10.25
N TYR A 3 9.11 -8.84 11.06
CA TYR A 3 10.56 -8.69 11.15
C TYR A 3 11.20 -10.07 11.11
N LYS A 4 12.38 -10.14 10.48
CA LYS A 4 13.24 -11.31 10.50
C LYS A 4 14.61 -10.89 11.03
N GLU A 5 15.17 -11.68 11.92
CA GLU A 5 16.55 -11.50 12.36
C GLU A 5 17.50 -12.01 11.27
N ILE A 6 18.42 -11.15 10.85
CA ILE A 6 19.47 -11.45 9.88
C ILE A 6 20.76 -10.86 10.45
N GLU A 7 21.73 -11.72 10.77
CA GLU A 7 23.05 -11.31 11.30
C GLU A 7 22.95 -10.41 12.55
N GLY A 8 22.06 -10.76 13.49
CA GLY A 8 21.85 -10.00 14.73
C GLY A 8 21.09 -8.68 14.55
N LYS A 9 20.51 -8.42 13.37
CA LYS A 9 19.69 -7.23 13.09
C LYS A 9 18.27 -7.63 12.69
N PHE A 10 17.28 -6.91 13.23
CA PHE A 10 15.89 -7.07 12.79
C PHE A 10 15.63 -6.27 11.52
N ILE A 11 15.35 -6.99 10.44
CA ILE A 11 15.01 -6.41 9.14
C ILE A 11 13.52 -6.58 8.91
N LYS A 12 12.87 -5.50 8.49
CA LYS A 12 11.44 -5.48 8.12
C LYS A 12 11.24 -6.27 6.84
N ILE A 13 10.26 -7.17 6.84
CA ILE A 13 9.98 -8.06 5.70
C ILE A 13 8.49 -8.10 5.35
N ILE A 14 8.19 -8.53 4.13
CA ILE A 14 6.85 -8.99 3.73
C ILE A 14 6.86 -10.53 3.77
N PRO A 15 6.14 -11.19 4.69
CA PRO A 15 6.11 -12.64 4.76
C PRO A 15 5.33 -13.24 3.58
N ASP A 16 5.64 -14.48 3.20
CA ASP A 16 5.00 -15.15 2.06
C ASP A 16 3.49 -15.32 2.24
N ASN A 17 3.03 -15.48 3.49
CA ASN A 17 1.62 -15.60 3.84
C ASN A 17 0.93 -14.24 4.11
N ILE A 18 1.51 -13.11 3.69
CA ILE A 18 0.94 -11.77 3.94
C ILE A 18 -0.50 -11.64 3.44
N GLU A 19 -0.88 -12.38 2.39
CA GLU A 19 -2.22 -12.40 1.84
C GLU A 19 -3.29 -12.75 2.89
N GLN A 20 -2.97 -13.63 3.83
CA GLN A 20 -3.90 -14.07 4.89
C GLN A 20 -4.25 -12.91 5.84
N PHE A 21 -3.30 -12.00 6.06
CA PHE A 21 -3.47 -10.85 6.95
C PHE A 21 -3.99 -9.60 6.23
N LEU A 22 -3.89 -9.56 4.89
CA LEU A 22 -4.33 -8.43 4.09
C LEU A 22 -5.86 -8.44 3.95
N THR A 23 -6.52 -7.71 4.84
CA THR A 23 -7.96 -7.46 4.87
C THR A 23 -8.27 -6.01 4.46
N PRO A 24 -9.52 -5.65 4.15
CA PRO A 24 -9.89 -4.26 3.91
C PRO A 24 -9.53 -3.32 5.08
N ILE A 25 -9.66 -3.78 6.33
CA ILE A 25 -9.25 -3.01 7.52
C ILE A 25 -7.74 -2.82 7.56
N SER A 26 -6.96 -3.88 7.38
CA SER A 26 -5.49 -3.78 7.46
C SER A 26 -4.95 -2.90 6.32
N LEU A 27 -5.56 -2.97 5.13
CA LEU A 27 -5.22 -2.10 4.01
C LEU A 27 -5.59 -0.65 4.28
N ALA A 28 -6.73 -0.39 4.94
CA ALA A 28 -7.12 0.95 5.37
C ALA A 28 -6.14 1.54 6.38
N ILE A 29 -5.78 0.78 7.42
CA ILE A 29 -4.79 1.19 8.44
C ILE A 29 -3.46 1.48 7.78
N TRP A 30 -2.98 0.59 6.92
CA TRP A 30 -1.73 0.77 6.21
C TRP A 30 -1.74 2.02 5.31
N PHE A 31 -2.84 2.29 4.60
CA PHE A 31 -2.98 3.50 3.79
C PHE A 31 -3.07 4.77 4.65
N MET A 32 -3.71 4.71 5.82
CA MET A 32 -3.74 5.84 6.74
C MET A 32 -2.35 6.20 7.24
N ASP A 33 -1.49 5.22 7.50
CA ASP A 33 -0.12 5.42 7.96
C ASP A 33 0.78 5.92 6.81
N ASP A 34 1.00 5.07 5.80
CA ASP A 34 1.99 5.27 4.74
C ASP A 34 1.43 5.80 3.41
N GLY A 35 0.10 5.91 3.32
CA GLY A 35 -0.59 6.32 2.10
C GLY A 35 -0.71 7.84 1.93
N SER A 36 -0.75 8.29 0.68
CA SER A 36 -1.03 9.69 0.33
C SER A 36 -1.49 9.83 -1.12
N LYS A 37 -2.15 10.95 -1.45
CA LYS A 37 -2.56 11.26 -2.82
C LYS A 37 -1.34 11.43 -3.74
N LEU A 38 -1.46 10.96 -4.99
CA LEU A 38 -0.46 11.23 -6.04
C LEU A 38 -1.18 11.42 -7.38
N GLY A 39 -1.29 12.69 -7.82
CA GLY A 39 -2.05 13.04 -9.02
C GLY A 39 -3.52 12.59 -8.90
N LYS A 40 -3.98 11.81 -9.90
CA LYS A 40 -5.31 11.17 -9.89
C LYS A 40 -5.33 9.79 -9.22
N GLY A 41 -4.17 9.30 -8.79
CA GLY A 41 -3.99 8.04 -8.09
C GLY A 41 -3.60 8.25 -6.62
N ALA A 42 -3.03 7.22 -6.02
CA ALA A 42 -2.47 7.29 -4.68
C ALA A 42 -1.13 6.56 -4.61
N LYS A 43 -0.31 6.91 -3.63
CA LYS A 43 0.95 6.23 -3.34
C LYS A 43 0.94 5.66 -1.93
N ILE A 44 1.68 4.57 -1.73
CA ILE A 44 2.01 4.02 -0.42
C ILE A 44 3.53 4.00 -0.29
N ALA A 45 4.05 4.56 0.80
CA ALA A 45 5.48 4.54 1.10
C ALA A 45 5.91 3.10 1.47
N THR A 46 6.74 2.50 0.63
CA THR A 46 7.23 1.12 0.80
C THR A 46 8.76 1.06 0.67
N ASN A 47 9.42 2.18 0.97
CA ASN A 47 10.80 2.46 0.63
C ASN A 47 11.80 1.49 1.29
N CYS A 48 11.37 0.82 2.36
CA CYS A 48 12.15 -0.14 3.13
C CYS A 48 12.11 -1.58 2.57
N PHE A 49 11.26 -1.89 1.59
CA PHE A 49 11.10 -3.25 1.04
C PHE A 49 11.84 -3.44 -0.28
N LYS A 50 12.23 -4.69 -0.54
CA LYS A 50 12.85 -5.08 -1.81
C LYS A 50 11.82 -5.09 -2.92
N LYS A 51 12.26 -4.82 -4.16
CA LYS A 51 11.40 -4.86 -5.34
C LYS A 51 10.69 -6.21 -5.52
N THR A 52 11.35 -7.32 -5.19
CA THR A 52 10.79 -8.68 -5.28
C THR A 52 9.62 -8.90 -4.32
N GLU A 53 9.73 -8.42 -3.08
CA GLU A 53 8.64 -8.45 -2.09
C GLU A 53 7.43 -7.63 -2.58
N LEU A 54 7.69 -6.45 -3.15
CA LEU A 54 6.65 -5.58 -3.69
C LEU A 54 5.97 -6.17 -4.93
N LEU A 55 6.67 -6.93 -5.78
CA LEU A 55 6.06 -7.62 -6.92
C LEU A 55 5.02 -8.65 -6.46
N ASN A 56 5.31 -9.39 -5.39
CA ASN A 56 4.32 -10.30 -4.80
C ASN A 56 3.11 -9.52 -4.26
N LEU A 57 3.36 -8.42 -3.55
CA LEU A 57 2.28 -7.60 -3.00
C LEU A 57 1.38 -6.98 -4.07
N CYS A 58 1.94 -6.54 -5.20
CA CYS A 58 1.15 -6.07 -6.35
C CYS A 58 0.21 -7.17 -6.89
N LYS A 59 0.69 -8.43 -6.99
CA LYS A 59 -0.14 -9.56 -7.43
C LYS A 59 -1.28 -9.84 -6.45
N ILE A 60 -0.98 -9.84 -5.15
CA ILE A 60 -1.98 -10.06 -4.09
C ILE A 60 -3.05 -8.97 -4.13
N LEU A 61 -2.67 -7.68 -4.20
CA LEU A 61 -3.61 -6.57 -4.29
C LEU A 61 -4.50 -6.64 -5.54
N LYS A 62 -3.93 -7.08 -6.67
CA LYS A 62 -4.69 -7.29 -7.90
C LYS A 62 -5.67 -8.44 -7.78
N ASN A 63 -5.23 -9.60 -7.31
CA ASN A 63 -6.06 -10.81 -7.26
C ASN A 63 -7.15 -10.73 -6.18
N LYS A 64 -6.81 -10.24 -4.99
CA LYS A 64 -7.72 -10.23 -3.83
C LYS A 64 -8.73 -9.09 -3.86
N PHE A 65 -8.34 -7.93 -4.40
CA PHE A 65 -9.15 -6.71 -4.31
C PHE A 65 -9.44 -6.06 -5.67
N ASN A 66 -8.93 -6.63 -6.76
CA ASN A 66 -8.98 -6.01 -8.10
C ASN A 66 -8.37 -4.60 -8.12
N ILE A 67 -7.32 -4.36 -7.32
CA ILE A 67 -6.59 -3.09 -7.27
C ILE A 67 -5.29 -3.26 -8.06
N THR A 68 -5.18 -2.54 -9.17
CA THR A 68 -3.93 -2.49 -9.95
C THR A 68 -2.94 -1.52 -9.29
N VAL A 69 -1.75 -2.05 -8.98
CA VAL A 69 -0.66 -1.30 -8.35
C VAL A 69 0.63 -1.51 -9.13
N THR A 70 1.41 -0.44 -9.31
CA THR A 70 2.73 -0.46 -9.95
C THR A 70 3.82 0.00 -8.99
N ILE A 71 5.04 -0.48 -9.20
CA ILE A 71 6.20 -0.11 -8.38
C ILE A 71 6.88 1.09 -9.01
N HIS A 72 7.01 2.18 -8.26
CA HIS A 72 7.69 3.41 -8.69
C HIS A 72 8.99 3.60 -7.91
N SER A 73 10.02 4.16 -8.54
CA SER A 73 11.26 4.56 -7.86
C SER A 73 10.97 5.71 -6.88
N GLY A 74 11.50 5.61 -5.66
CA GLY A 74 11.51 6.72 -4.71
C GLY A 74 12.55 7.81 -5.02
N GLY A 75 13.40 7.58 -6.04
CA GLY A 75 14.58 8.38 -6.36
C GLY A 75 15.88 7.68 -5.98
N ILE A 76 17.01 8.35 -6.24
CA ILE A 76 18.36 7.82 -5.95
C ILE A 76 18.45 7.51 -4.45
N ASN A 77 18.81 6.26 -4.11
CA ASN A 77 18.95 5.76 -2.74
C ASN A 77 17.71 5.87 -1.85
N LYS A 78 16.51 6.00 -2.44
CA LYS A 78 15.24 6.13 -1.70
C LYS A 78 14.34 4.90 -1.77
N GLY A 79 14.80 3.80 -2.37
CA GLY A 79 14.01 2.57 -2.49
C GLY A 79 12.79 2.72 -3.41
N TYR A 80 11.70 2.02 -3.08
CA TYR A 80 10.52 1.91 -3.95
C TYR A 80 9.23 2.31 -3.25
N THR A 81 8.29 2.87 -4.01
CA THR A 81 6.92 3.16 -3.56
C THR A 81 5.93 2.37 -4.39
N LEU A 82 4.76 2.09 -3.83
CA LEU A 82 3.64 1.55 -4.59
C LEU A 82 2.76 2.69 -5.08
N TYR A 83 2.37 2.63 -6.34
CA TYR A 83 1.40 3.53 -6.95
C TYR A 83 0.11 2.78 -7.28
N ILE A 84 -0.99 3.21 -6.68
CA ILE A 84 -2.33 2.74 -6.97
C ILE A 84 -2.82 3.46 -8.23
N SER A 85 -3.15 2.70 -9.26
CA SER A 85 -3.55 3.27 -10.55
C SER A 85 -4.80 4.12 -10.41
N THR A 86 -4.90 5.14 -11.26
CA THR A 86 -6.08 6.01 -11.36
C THR A 86 -7.37 5.21 -11.57
N SER A 87 -7.31 4.18 -12.42
CA SER A 87 -8.42 3.26 -12.70
C SER A 87 -8.85 2.44 -11.49
N SER A 88 -7.96 2.21 -10.52
CA SER A 88 -8.26 1.44 -9.31
C SER A 88 -8.76 2.30 -8.15
N MET A 89 -8.61 3.62 -8.22
CA MET A 89 -9.01 4.52 -7.13
C MET A 89 -10.48 4.42 -6.71
N PRO A 90 -11.48 4.28 -7.61
CA PRO A 90 -12.86 4.07 -7.21
C PRO A 90 -13.03 2.80 -6.36
N THR A 91 -12.48 1.68 -6.82
CA THR A 91 -12.50 0.39 -6.11
C THR A 91 -11.76 0.48 -4.78
N PHE A 92 -10.56 1.05 -4.79
CA PHE A 92 -9.71 1.21 -3.61
C PHE A 92 -10.38 2.07 -2.53
N SER A 93 -10.86 3.27 -2.89
CA SER A 93 -11.55 4.15 -1.94
C SER A 93 -12.78 3.47 -1.35
N LYS A 94 -13.65 2.89 -2.20
CA LYS A 94 -14.85 2.18 -1.72
C LYS A 94 -14.51 1.05 -0.74
N LEU A 95 -13.40 0.35 -0.97
CA LEU A 95 -12.95 -0.77 -0.14
C LEU A 95 -12.52 -0.30 1.25
N ILE A 96 -11.70 0.76 1.34
CA ILE A 96 -11.03 1.15 2.59
C ILE A 96 -11.72 2.27 3.35
N LYS A 97 -12.49 3.14 2.67
CA LYS A 97 -13.00 4.40 3.25
C LYS A 97 -13.83 4.18 4.51
N LYS A 98 -14.67 3.14 4.55
CA LYS A 98 -15.49 2.81 5.73
C LYS A 98 -14.70 2.45 6.98
N TYR A 99 -13.41 2.15 6.84
CA TYR A 99 -12.50 1.82 7.94
C TYR A 99 -11.48 2.94 8.23
N MET A 100 -11.51 4.02 7.45
CA MET A 100 -10.63 5.16 7.65
C MET A 100 -11.24 6.17 8.63
N LEU A 101 -10.38 6.87 9.37
CA LEU A 101 -10.81 8.03 10.16
C LEU A 101 -11.23 9.17 9.22
N PRO A 102 -12.37 9.85 9.47
CA PRO A 102 -12.85 10.95 8.62
C PRO A 102 -11.81 12.07 8.43
N SER A 103 -11.03 12.37 9.47
CA SER A 103 -9.95 13.36 9.43
C SER A 103 -8.80 12.99 8.50
N LEU A 104 -8.71 11.74 8.04
CA LEU A 104 -7.70 11.24 7.11
C LEU A 104 -8.22 11.03 5.68
N TYR A 105 -9.50 11.35 5.39
CA TYR A 105 -10.06 11.23 4.05
C TYR A 105 -9.35 12.11 3.01
N TYR A 106 -8.68 13.19 3.43
CA TYR A 106 -7.89 14.03 2.52
C TYR A 106 -6.76 13.24 1.81
N LYS A 107 -6.29 12.12 2.40
CA LYS A 107 -5.28 11.24 1.78
C LYS A 107 -5.79 10.54 0.52
N LEU A 108 -7.10 10.38 0.36
CA LEU A 108 -7.75 9.82 -0.85
C LEU A 108 -7.99 10.88 -1.95
N GLY A 109 -7.67 12.16 -1.70
CA GLY A 109 -7.97 13.24 -2.63
C GLY A 109 -9.47 13.33 -2.95
N ASN A 110 -9.80 13.45 -4.24
CA ASN A 110 -11.20 13.58 -4.69
C ASN A 110 -12.07 12.34 -4.40
N PHE A 111 -11.47 11.22 -4.00
CA PHE A 111 -12.18 10.01 -3.62
C PHE A 111 -12.51 9.93 -2.12
N GLY A 112 -12.04 10.89 -1.31
CA GLY A 112 -12.35 10.97 0.12
C GLY A 112 -13.65 11.73 0.43
N LEU A 113 -14.03 12.67 -0.44
CA LEU A 113 -15.21 13.54 -0.25
C LEU A 113 -16.51 12.96 -0.83
N LYS A 114 -16.42 11.86 -1.60
CA LYS A 114 -17.57 11.15 -2.19
C LYS A 114 -17.96 9.95 -1.36
#